data_AF-A0A2D8BX72-F1
#
_entry.id   AF-A0A2D8BX72-F1
#
_cell.length_a   1.000
_cell.length_b   1.000
_cell.length_c   1.000
_cell.angle_alpha   90.00
_cell.angle_beta   90.00
_cell.angle_gamma   90.00
#
_symmetry.space_group_name_H-M   'P 1'
#
loop_
_entity.id
_entity.type
_entity.pdbx_description
1 polymer ?
#
loop_
_entity_poly.entity_id
_entity_poly.type
_entity_poly.pdbx_seq_one_letter_code
_entity_poly.pdbx_strand_id
1 'polypeptide(L)'
;MKRLPKTKKSKRTVRMTNDKGDDVVVTQTFDIEQFKSVYNKWKASCEGMGAKEMGVKGGENLFKVISKHGLPTAQRPQAKNPVSENEGIGKLLKEIDDIVGDNALLTETFKDDVMGAKKQLEDIANTDADPRNIPFTVPMYRRVNKKTAAYDEKKHTTTYYGHYRTPDYVKFRNLKAKVFDNKRFEEDIPAVDSSYYKKDKNKSKPPMWQALFSTDGDSGKDIKVGLLSVLEMAEDMIDDVEVDHIKLILRGVARGGLANELYDIPDIRETILNLLGTSTDIGQGVNPQTGNIRDSQIARLFKDRLSFIAESPAESKKIKDVYGVDKELLGKIKGYSLDITRGMVKSLFVATGKVGRRSPKGPVYLKGYTPPSEKKKKKEVKKSWKEMLVS
;
A
#
# COMPACT_ATOMS: atom_id res chain seq x y z
N MET A 1 6.91 22.70 4.35
CA MET A 1 5.60 23.21 3.87
C MET A 1 4.65 23.43 5.04
N LYS A 2 3.60 24.26 4.91
CA LYS A 2 2.49 24.26 5.88
C LYS A 2 1.70 22.97 5.68
N ARG A 3 1.34 22.27 6.78
CA ARG A 3 0.40 21.13 6.73
C ARG A 3 -0.86 21.57 5.99
N LEU A 4 -1.28 20.74 5.03
CA LEU A 4 -2.45 21.05 4.21
C LEU A 4 -3.72 20.95 5.07
N PRO A 5 -4.77 21.72 4.74
CA PRO A 5 -6.05 21.59 5.43
C PRO A 5 -6.62 20.19 5.20
N LYS A 6 -6.97 19.51 6.30
CA LYS A 6 -7.56 18.16 6.25
C LYS A 6 -8.82 18.17 5.38
N THR A 7 -8.91 17.23 4.45
CA THR A 7 -10.11 17.01 3.66
C THR A 7 -10.95 15.88 4.26
N LYS A 8 -12.05 15.53 3.60
CA LYS A 8 -12.94 14.47 4.07
C LYS A 8 -12.22 13.12 3.89
N LYS A 9 -12.00 12.38 4.98
CA LYS A 9 -11.43 11.03 4.91
C LYS A 9 -12.26 10.12 4.00
N SER A 10 -11.59 9.37 3.14
CA SER A 10 -12.17 8.35 2.27
C SER A 10 -12.10 6.98 2.95
N LYS A 11 -13.08 6.12 2.69
CA LYS A 11 -13.09 4.73 3.15
C LYS A 11 -12.67 3.82 2.01
N ARG A 12 -11.75 2.91 2.29
CA ARG A 12 -11.29 1.88 1.36
C ARG A 12 -11.52 0.51 1.94
N THR A 13 -12.18 -0.35 1.18
CA THR A 13 -12.40 -1.75 1.55
C THR A 13 -11.76 -2.66 0.54
N VAL A 14 -10.82 -3.50 0.98
CA VAL A 14 -10.13 -4.48 0.14
C VAL A 14 -10.37 -5.88 0.68
N ARG A 15 -10.66 -6.82 -0.21
CA ARG A 15 -10.70 -8.24 0.10
C ARG A 15 -9.39 -8.88 -0.35
N MET A 16 -8.79 -9.65 0.54
CA MET A 16 -7.54 -10.37 0.32
C MET A 16 -7.66 -11.80 0.86
N THR A 17 -6.75 -12.67 0.42
CA THR A 17 -6.60 -14.01 0.99
C THR A 17 -5.35 -14.02 1.85
N ASN A 18 -5.47 -14.42 3.10
CA ASN A 18 -4.32 -14.55 3.99
C ASN A 18 -3.44 -15.76 3.63
N ASP A 19 -2.28 -15.85 4.26
CA ASP A 19 -1.34 -16.98 4.18
C ASP A 19 -1.97 -18.34 4.53
N LYS A 20 -2.99 -18.34 5.39
CA LYS A 20 -3.75 -19.53 5.80
C LYS A 20 -4.76 -20.00 4.74
N GLY A 21 -5.00 -19.21 3.69
CA GLY A 21 -5.97 -19.46 2.61
C GLY A 21 -7.39 -18.96 2.91
N ASP A 22 -7.56 -18.16 3.96
CA ASP A 22 -8.83 -17.59 4.38
C ASP A 22 -9.02 -16.18 3.80
N ASP A 23 -10.27 -15.85 3.51
CA ASP A 23 -10.66 -14.53 3.03
C ASP A 23 -10.69 -13.52 4.18
N VAL A 24 -10.04 -12.38 4.01
CA VAL A 24 -10.09 -11.23 4.92
C VAL A 24 -10.56 -10.01 4.16
N VAL A 25 -11.51 -9.28 4.73
CA VAL A 25 -11.94 -7.98 4.25
C VAL A 25 -11.48 -6.92 5.23
N VAL A 26 -10.65 -5.99 4.77
CA VAL A 26 -10.10 -4.89 5.57
C VAL A 26 -10.70 -3.60 5.08
N THR A 27 -11.15 -2.75 6.01
CA THR A 27 -11.58 -1.39 5.72
C THR A 27 -10.66 -0.39 6.40
N GLN A 28 -9.97 0.43 5.62
CA GLN A 28 -9.12 1.53 6.07
C GLN A 28 -9.78 2.88 5.75
N THR A 29 -9.49 3.88 6.58
CA THR A 29 -9.99 5.24 6.40
C THR A 29 -8.82 6.23 6.52
N PHE A 30 -8.61 7.02 5.46
CA PHE A 30 -7.52 8.00 5.36
C PHE A 30 -7.85 9.09 4.33
N ASP A 31 -7.13 10.21 4.39
CA ASP A 31 -7.30 11.35 3.48
C ASP A 31 -6.47 11.15 2.20
N ILE A 32 -7.09 10.63 1.15
CA ILE A 32 -6.41 10.32 -0.12
C ILE A 32 -6.65 11.37 -1.22
N GLU A 33 -7.75 12.12 -1.18
CA GLU A 33 -8.21 12.90 -2.35
C GLU A 33 -7.19 13.95 -2.78
N GLN A 34 -6.60 14.65 -1.81
CA GLN A 34 -5.59 15.66 -2.09
C GLN A 34 -4.30 15.02 -2.61
N PHE A 35 -3.82 13.97 -1.95
CA PHE A 35 -2.64 13.20 -2.38
C PHE A 35 -2.81 12.68 -3.81
N LYS A 36 -3.94 12.04 -4.10
CA LYS A 36 -4.32 11.52 -5.43
C LYS A 36 -4.31 12.62 -6.48
N SER A 37 -4.87 13.79 -6.18
CA SER A 37 -4.87 14.92 -7.10
C SER A 37 -3.46 15.41 -7.43
N VAL A 38 -2.61 15.58 -6.40
CA VAL A 38 -1.25 16.09 -6.57
C VAL A 38 -0.35 15.08 -7.26
N TYR A 39 -0.40 13.80 -6.86
CA TYR A 39 0.35 12.72 -7.50
C TYR A 39 -0.03 12.58 -8.98
N ASN A 40 -1.32 12.55 -9.32
CA ASN A 40 -1.74 12.42 -10.72
C ASN A 40 -1.31 13.60 -11.59
N LYS A 41 -1.33 14.83 -11.04
CA LYS A 41 -0.81 16.02 -11.75
C LYS A 41 0.69 15.94 -11.96
N TRP A 42 1.44 15.53 -10.93
CA TRP A 42 2.89 15.33 -11.03
C TRP A 42 3.22 14.26 -12.09
N LYS A 43 2.58 13.08 -11.99
CA LYS A 43 2.76 11.98 -12.94
C LYS A 43 2.44 12.40 -14.37
N ALA A 44 1.29 13.04 -14.61
CA ALA A 44 0.92 13.52 -15.93
C ALA A 44 1.91 14.55 -16.50
N SER A 45 2.46 15.44 -15.67
CA SER A 45 3.47 16.41 -16.09
C SER A 45 4.78 15.71 -16.50
N CYS A 46 5.18 14.68 -15.77
CA CYS A 46 6.35 13.85 -16.10
C CYS A 46 6.12 12.99 -17.34
N GLU A 47 4.94 12.42 -17.53
CA GLU A 47 4.60 11.60 -18.71
C GLU A 47 4.48 12.43 -19.99
N GLY A 48 4.00 13.67 -19.86
CA GLY A 48 3.88 14.63 -20.97
C GLY A 48 5.20 15.20 -21.46
N MET A 49 6.30 15.04 -20.70
CA MET A 49 7.62 15.51 -21.11
C MET A 49 8.43 14.40 -21.77
N GLY A 50 8.51 14.45 -23.11
CA GLY A 50 9.28 13.50 -23.90
C GLY A 50 10.78 13.82 -23.96
N ALA A 51 11.52 12.91 -24.62
CA ALA A 51 12.95 13.02 -24.84
C ALA A 51 13.36 14.37 -25.48
N LYS A 52 12.59 14.84 -26.47
CA LYS A 52 12.90 16.08 -27.19
C LYS A 52 12.73 17.30 -26.30
N GLU A 53 11.67 17.35 -25.49
CA GLU A 53 11.41 18.42 -24.52
C GLU A 53 12.48 18.46 -23.42
N MET A 54 12.95 17.29 -22.99
CA MET A 54 14.10 17.18 -22.07
C MET A 54 15.43 17.54 -22.74
N GLY A 55 15.48 17.63 -24.07
CA GLY A 55 16.71 17.85 -24.82
C GLY A 55 17.67 16.66 -24.79
N VAL A 56 17.14 15.43 -24.76
CA VAL A 56 17.89 14.16 -24.82
C VAL A 56 17.57 13.39 -26.11
N LYS A 57 18.51 12.55 -26.57
CA LYS A 57 18.42 11.88 -27.88
C LYS A 57 17.73 10.54 -27.78
N GLY A 58 16.57 10.43 -28.42
CA GLY A 58 15.73 9.22 -28.36
C GLY A 58 15.33 8.89 -26.92
N GLY A 59 14.40 7.96 -26.78
CA GLY A 59 14.08 7.39 -25.46
C GLY A 59 12.76 7.85 -24.87
N GLU A 60 12.69 7.68 -23.57
CA GLU A 60 11.44 7.61 -22.81
C GLU A 60 10.98 8.99 -22.31
N ASN A 61 9.76 9.07 -21.78
CA ASN A 61 9.30 10.26 -21.08
C ASN A 61 9.97 10.39 -19.70
N LEU A 62 9.91 11.59 -19.11
CA LEU A 62 10.57 11.89 -17.85
C LEU A 62 10.11 10.98 -16.71
N PHE A 63 8.84 10.57 -16.67
CA PHE A 63 8.34 9.63 -15.67
C PHE A 63 9.13 8.31 -15.69
N LYS A 64 9.33 7.70 -16.87
CA LYS A 64 10.12 6.48 -16.99
C LYS A 64 11.60 6.67 -16.61
N VAL A 65 12.18 7.83 -16.96
CA VAL A 65 13.55 8.15 -16.55
C VAL A 65 13.64 8.22 -15.01
N ILE A 66 12.66 8.82 -14.35
CA ILE A 66 12.58 8.87 -12.88
C ILE A 66 12.43 7.47 -12.31
N SER A 67 11.53 6.63 -12.83
CA SER A 67 11.34 5.27 -12.35
C SER A 67 12.64 4.44 -12.36
N LYS A 68 13.55 4.73 -13.30
CA LYS A 68 14.84 4.03 -13.45
C LYS A 68 16.01 4.68 -12.72
N HIS A 69 15.96 6.01 -12.52
CA HIS A 69 17.13 6.80 -12.10
C HIS A 69 16.83 7.83 -11.00
N GLY A 70 15.62 7.86 -10.43
CA GLY A 70 15.19 8.89 -9.48
C GLY A 70 15.89 8.85 -8.12
N LEU A 71 16.65 7.80 -7.80
CA LEU A 71 17.44 7.67 -6.56
C LEU A 71 18.92 7.34 -6.83
N PRO A 72 19.89 7.78 -6.01
CA PRO A 72 21.34 7.71 -6.28
C PRO A 72 21.91 6.30 -6.27
N THR A 73 21.30 5.38 -5.54
CA THR A 73 21.68 3.96 -5.61
C THR A 73 21.59 3.43 -7.04
N ALA A 74 20.72 4.01 -7.88
CA ALA A 74 20.60 3.76 -9.32
C ALA A 74 21.51 4.63 -10.22
N GLN A 75 22.17 5.65 -9.67
CA GLN A 75 23.02 6.61 -10.40
C GLN A 75 24.52 6.45 -10.08
N ARG A 76 25.01 5.24 -9.80
CA ARG A 76 26.46 5.05 -9.60
C ARG A 76 27.22 5.48 -10.87
N PRO A 77 28.32 6.26 -10.76
CA PRO A 77 29.14 6.66 -11.91
C PRO A 77 29.82 5.49 -12.65
N GLN A 78 29.70 4.25 -12.14
CA GLN A 78 30.15 3.02 -12.80
C GLN A 78 29.02 1.99 -13.08
N ALA A 79 27.76 2.27 -12.72
CA ALA A 79 26.65 1.38 -13.07
C ALA A 79 26.32 1.56 -14.56
N LYS A 80 26.74 0.61 -15.39
CA LYS A 80 26.47 0.60 -16.83
C LYS A 80 24.99 0.39 -17.18
N ASN A 81 24.14 0.03 -16.22
CA ASN A 81 22.76 -0.36 -16.47
C ASN A 81 21.77 0.39 -15.57
N PRO A 82 20.61 0.82 -16.10
CA PRO A 82 19.50 1.33 -15.30
C PRO A 82 19.05 0.28 -14.29
N VAL A 83 18.57 0.74 -13.14
CA VAL A 83 17.83 -0.12 -12.21
C VAL A 83 16.51 -0.50 -12.86
N SER A 84 16.05 -1.74 -12.63
CA SER A 84 14.77 -2.21 -13.15
C SER A 84 13.63 -1.29 -12.70
N GLU A 85 12.61 -1.09 -13.54
CA GLU A 85 11.40 -0.32 -13.14
C GLU A 85 10.68 -0.94 -11.93
N ASN A 86 11.01 -2.19 -11.60
CA ASN A 86 10.48 -2.91 -10.43
C ASN A 86 11.37 -2.80 -9.18
N GLU A 87 12.39 -1.94 -9.18
CA GLU A 87 13.32 -1.75 -8.07
C GLU A 87 13.42 -0.27 -7.68
N GLY A 88 13.84 0.01 -6.44
CA GLY A 88 14.02 1.37 -5.94
C GLY A 88 12.76 2.23 -6.06
N ILE A 89 12.90 3.42 -6.66
CA ILE A 89 11.78 4.37 -6.80
C ILE A 89 10.68 3.86 -7.73
N GLY A 90 11.01 3.04 -8.74
CA GLY A 90 10.01 2.48 -9.65
C GLY A 90 9.01 1.58 -8.94
N LYS A 91 9.48 0.76 -7.98
CA LYS A 91 8.62 -0.05 -7.09
C LYS A 91 7.67 0.83 -6.29
N LEU A 92 8.20 1.86 -5.62
CA LEU A 92 7.39 2.79 -4.83
C LEU A 92 6.33 3.50 -5.70
N LEU A 93 6.69 3.97 -6.90
CA LEU A 93 5.74 4.63 -7.79
C LEU A 93 4.60 3.68 -8.22
N LYS A 94 4.90 2.40 -8.42
CA LYS A 94 3.88 1.38 -8.69
C LYS A 94 2.96 1.16 -7.49
N GLU A 95 3.50 1.11 -6.28
CA GLU A 95 2.69 1.02 -5.05
C GLU A 95 1.79 2.23 -4.87
N ILE A 96 2.30 3.44 -5.17
CA ILE A 96 1.49 4.66 -5.19
C ILE A 96 0.38 4.55 -6.24
N ASP A 97 0.66 4.04 -7.44
CA ASP A 97 -0.35 3.81 -8.47
C ASP A 97 -1.45 2.85 -7.99
N ASP A 98 -1.09 1.75 -7.31
CA ASP A 98 -2.05 0.80 -6.76
C ASP A 98 -2.89 1.41 -5.64
N ILE A 99 -2.30 2.25 -4.79
CA ILE A 99 -3.02 3.00 -3.75
C ILE A 99 -3.92 4.06 -4.39
N VAL A 100 -3.48 4.81 -5.39
CA VAL A 100 -4.30 5.84 -6.04
C VAL A 100 -5.43 5.22 -6.87
N GLY A 101 -5.19 4.05 -7.45
CA GLY A 101 -6.14 3.27 -8.23
C GLY A 101 -7.15 2.45 -7.43
N ASP A 102 -7.19 2.61 -6.10
CA ASP A 102 -8.09 1.89 -5.19
C ASP A 102 -7.87 0.37 -5.14
N ASN A 103 -6.68 -0.09 -5.55
CA ASN A 103 -6.33 -1.51 -5.64
C ASN A 103 -5.57 -2.03 -4.40
N ALA A 104 -5.02 -1.14 -3.55
CA ALA A 104 -4.19 -1.51 -2.41
C ALA A 104 -4.56 -0.78 -1.11
N LEU A 105 -4.20 -1.39 0.02
CA LEU A 105 -4.24 -0.79 1.35
C LEU A 105 -2.90 -0.13 1.68
N LEU A 106 -2.89 0.76 2.67
CA LEU A 106 -1.65 1.30 3.22
C LEU A 106 -1.00 0.28 4.16
N THR A 107 0.30 0.05 3.95
CA THR A 107 1.11 -0.89 4.73
C THR A 107 2.34 -0.23 5.35
N GLU A 108 2.93 -0.84 6.38
CA GLU A 108 4.19 -0.44 7.02
C GLU A 108 5.33 -0.49 6.00
N THR A 109 5.36 -1.48 5.09
CA THR A 109 6.33 -1.52 3.99
C THR A 109 6.19 -0.30 3.07
N PHE A 110 4.96 0.07 2.70
CA PHE A 110 4.72 1.29 1.92
C PHE A 110 5.21 2.54 2.67
N LYS A 111 4.97 2.62 3.98
CA LYS A 111 5.48 3.71 4.82
C LYS A 111 7.01 3.76 4.84
N ASP A 112 7.66 2.62 5.05
CA ASP A 112 9.11 2.52 5.07
C ASP A 112 9.71 2.92 3.71
N ASP A 113 9.09 2.49 2.60
CA ASP A 113 9.51 2.86 1.24
C ASP A 113 9.32 4.36 0.96
N VAL A 114 8.19 4.96 1.39
CA VAL A 114 7.95 6.42 1.31
C VAL A 114 8.99 7.19 2.12
N MET A 115 9.19 6.83 3.39
CA MET A 115 10.14 7.50 4.28
C MET A 115 11.59 7.34 3.80
N GLY A 116 11.94 6.15 3.31
CA GLY A 116 13.25 5.85 2.75
C GLY A 116 13.55 6.68 1.50
N ALA A 117 12.61 6.74 0.55
CA ALA A 117 12.76 7.54 -0.66
C ALA A 117 12.81 9.04 -0.35
N LYS A 118 11.94 9.52 0.54
CA LYS A 118 11.93 10.92 1.00
C LYS A 118 13.29 11.32 1.57
N LYS A 119 13.80 10.54 2.53
CA LYS A 119 15.11 10.80 3.15
C LYS A 119 16.24 10.81 2.13
N GLN A 120 16.24 9.86 1.18
CA GLN A 120 17.25 9.85 0.13
C GLN A 120 17.20 11.11 -0.75
N LEU A 121 16.00 11.59 -1.11
CA LEU A 121 15.86 12.85 -1.84
C LEU A 121 16.37 14.04 -1.03
N GLU A 122 16.03 14.12 0.26
CA GLU A 122 16.52 15.16 1.17
C GLU A 122 18.05 15.16 1.28
N ASP A 123 18.68 13.98 1.40
CA ASP A 123 20.13 13.82 1.50
C ASP A 123 20.88 14.29 0.22
N ILE A 124 20.22 14.23 -0.95
CA ILE A 124 20.79 14.66 -2.24
C ILE A 124 20.60 16.15 -2.48
N ALA A 125 19.53 16.74 -1.95
CA ALA A 125 19.14 18.10 -2.28
C ALA A 125 20.28 19.08 -2.02
N ASN A 126 20.60 19.92 -3.01
CA ASN A 126 21.68 20.90 -2.98
C ASN A 126 23.12 20.33 -2.87
N THR A 127 23.31 19.02 -2.99
CA THR A 127 24.65 18.37 -3.07
C THR A 127 25.14 18.29 -4.51
N ASP A 128 26.35 17.77 -4.74
CA ASP A 128 26.88 17.53 -6.10
C ASP A 128 26.11 16.46 -6.88
N ALA A 129 25.32 15.62 -6.17
CA ALA A 129 24.42 14.65 -6.78
C ALA A 129 23.04 15.24 -7.14
N ASP A 130 22.72 16.47 -6.70
CA ASP A 130 21.51 17.18 -7.14
C ASP A 130 21.60 17.38 -8.67
N PRO A 131 20.57 17.02 -9.46
CA PRO A 131 20.58 17.21 -10.90
C PRO A 131 20.91 18.64 -11.33
N ARG A 132 20.66 19.66 -10.49
CA ARG A 132 21.07 21.04 -10.75
C ARG A 132 22.57 21.26 -10.75
N ASN A 133 23.31 20.43 -10.03
CA ASN A 133 24.73 20.62 -9.70
C ASN A 133 25.66 19.70 -10.49
N ILE A 134 25.13 18.87 -11.40
CA ILE A 134 25.95 18.03 -12.27
C ILE A 134 26.74 18.94 -13.22
N PRO A 135 28.08 18.96 -13.17
CA PRO A 135 28.88 19.84 -14.00
C PRO A 135 28.97 19.33 -15.45
N PHE A 136 29.07 20.27 -16.37
CA PHE A 136 29.26 20.04 -17.80
C PHE A 136 30.13 21.15 -18.39
N THR A 137 31.33 20.77 -18.83
CA THR A 137 32.31 21.70 -19.37
C THR A 137 32.16 21.79 -20.88
N VAL A 138 31.91 23.01 -21.37
CA VAL A 138 31.63 23.30 -22.78
C VAL A 138 32.70 24.23 -23.36
N PRO A 139 33.22 23.99 -24.59
CA PRO A 139 34.11 24.92 -25.25
C PRO A 139 33.42 26.27 -25.52
N MET A 140 34.09 27.38 -25.23
CA MET A 140 33.61 28.71 -25.62
C MET A 140 33.68 28.82 -27.14
N TYR A 141 32.53 28.78 -27.84
CA TYR A 141 32.51 28.64 -29.30
C TYR A 141 33.31 29.74 -30.01
N ARG A 142 33.30 30.97 -29.46
CA ARG A 142 34.09 32.12 -29.98
C ARG A 142 35.61 31.91 -29.96
N ARG A 143 36.12 30.97 -29.15
CA ARG A 143 37.56 30.66 -29.01
C ARG A 143 37.98 29.37 -29.74
N VAL A 144 37.04 28.68 -30.40
CA VAL A 144 37.31 27.45 -31.16
C VAL A 144 37.82 27.80 -32.57
N ASN A 145 38.92 27.17 -33.00
CA ASN A 145 39.43 27.26 -34.37
C ASN A 145 38.44 26.64 -35.36
N LYS A 146 37.93 27.43 -36.32
CA LYS A 146 36.89 26.98 -37.26
C LYS A 146 37.38 26.03 -38.36
N LYS A 147 38.69 25.92 -38.57
CA LYS A 147 39.28 25.02 -39.56
C LYS A 147 39.59 23.65 -38.97
N THR A 148 40.03 23.62 -37.70
CA THR A 148 40.52 22.38 -37.06
C THR A 148 39.62 21.88 -35.93
N ALA A 149 38.60 22.66 -35.54
CA ALA A 149 37.80 22.44 -34.33
C ALA A 149 38.62 22.35 -33.03
N ALA A 150 39.88 22.81 -33.04
CA ALA A 150 40.74 22.82 -31.86
C ALA A 150 40.44 24.00 -30.92
N TYR A 151 40.65 23.80 -29.62
CA TYR A 151 40.56 24.81 -28.57
C TYR A 151 41.47 24.44 -27.39
N ASP A 152 41.79 25.40 -26.52
CA ASP A 152 42.54 25.17 -25.29
C ASP A 152 41.56 24.74 -24.19
N GLU A 153 41.64 23.48 -23.75
CA GLU A 153 40.70 22.93 -22.76
C GLU A 153 40.76 23.62 -21.40
N LYS A 154 41.91 24.20 -21.04
CA LYS A 154 42.13 24.88 -19.76
C LYS A 154 41.67 26.34 -19.80
N LYS A 155 41.85 27.03 -20.94
CA LYS A 155 41.58 28.47 -21.05
C LYS A 155 40.28 28.81 -21.78
N HIS A 156 39.82 27.94 -22.67
CA HIS A 156 38.74 28.23 -23.62
C HIS A 156 37.48 27.40 -23.37
N THR A 157 37.21 27.06 -22.11
CA THR A 157 36.01 26.30 -21.69
C THR A 157 35.18 27.07 -20.66
N THR A 158 33.91 26.70 -20.52
CA THR A 158 33.00 27.22 -19.49
C THR A 158 32.27 26.03 -18.88
N THR A 159 32.32 25.94 -17.55
CA THR A 159 31.53 24.95 -16.82
C THR A 159 30.12 25.48 -16.59
N TYR A 160 29.15 24.66 -16.92
CA TYR A 160 27.74 24.83 -16.61
C TYR A 160 27.29 23.71 -15.68
N TYR A 161 26.28 23.97 -14.87
CA TYR A 161 25.65 23.03 -13.96
C TYR A 161 24.24 22.69 -14.44
N GLY A 162 23.84 21.43 -14.32
CA GLY A 162 22.60 20.86 -14.86
C GLY A 162 22.85 19.76 -15.89
N HIS A 163 24.00 19.78 -16.58
CA HIS A 163 24.39 18.83 -17.63
C HIS A 163 23.43 18.72 -18.82
N TYR A 164 23.11 19.85 -19.45
CA TYR A 164 22.33 19.89 -20.70
C TYR A 164 23.03 20.65 -21.82
N ARG A 165 22.56 20.42 -23.06
CA ARG A 165 23.08 21.02 -24.30
C ARG A 165 22.96 22.54 -24.26
N THR A 166 24.09 23.23 -24.29
CA THR A 166 24.15 24.69 -24.41
C THR A 166 24.31 25.13 -25.88
N PRO A 167 24.01 26.39 -26.24
CA PRO A 167 24.19 26.88 -27.60
C PRO A 167 25.62 26.71 -28.12
N ASP A 168 26.62 26.95 -27.27
CA ASP A 168 28.03 26.79 -27.63
C ASP A 168 28.41 25.32 -27.84
N TYR A 169 27.84 24.40 -27.05
CA TYR A 169 28.04 22.97 -27.22
C TYR A 169 27.52 22.48 -28.58
N VAL A 170 26.28 22.84 -28.93
CA VAL A 170 25.66 22.45 -30.21
C VAL A 170 26.45 23.01 -31.40
N LYS A 171 26.83 24.29 -31.35
CA LYS A 171 27.66 24.92 -32.39
C LYS A 171 29.02 24.24 -32.53
N PHE A 172 29.66 23.86 -31.41
CA PHE A 172 30.93 23.15 -31.41
C PHE A 172 30.82 21.75 -32.02
N ARG A 173 29.82 20.97 -31.61
CA ARG A 173 29.55 19.62 -32.13
C ARG A 173 29.32 19.61 -33.64
N ASN A 174 28.49 20.53 -34.14
CA ASN A 174 28.20 20.64 -35.58
C ASN A 174 29.40 21.14 -36.39
N LEU A 175 30.22 22.04 -35.82
CA LEU A 175 31.51 22.40 -36.42
C LEU A 175 32.44 21.19 -36.50
N LYS A 176 32.55 20.41 -35.42
CA LYS A 176 33.38 19.20 -35.37
C LYS A 176 32.92 18.17 -36.42
N ALA A 177 31.62 17.97 -36.56
CA ALA A 177 31.05 17.10 -37.60
C ALA A 177 31.48 17.53 -39.01
N LYS A 178 31.42 18.83 -39.29
CA LYS A 178 31.83 19.40 -40.59
C LYS A 178 33.34 19.28 -40.84
N VAL A 179 34.17 19.61 -39.85
CA VAL A 179 35.64 19.60 -39.98
C VAL A 179 36.18 18.19 -40.20
N PHE A 180 35.61 17.20 -39.52
CA PHE A 180 36.06 15.81 -39.60
C PHE A 180 35.23 14.94 -40.56
N ASP A 181 34.30 15.55 -41.31
CA ASP A 181 33.32 14.87 -42.18
C ASP A 181 32.70 13.62 -41.51
N ASN A 182 32.25 13.78 -40.26
CA ASN A 182 31.79 12.67 -39.44
C ASN A 182 30.48 13.03 -38.73
N LYS A 183 29.37 12.50 -39.28
CA LYS A 183 28.01 12.68 -38.76
C LYS A 183 27.82 12.18 -37.31
N ARG A 184 28.71 11.34 -36.77
CA ARG A 184 28.65 10.95 -35.34
C ARG A 184 28.90 12.13 -34.39
N PHE A 185 29.54 13.20 -34.86
CA PHE A 185 29.72 14.42 -34.09
C PHE A 185 28.56 15.39 -34.22
N GLU A 186 27.69 15.19 -35.22
CA GLU A 186 26.54 16.06 -35.47
C GLU A 186 25.58 15.98 -34.29
N GLU A 187 25.07 17.14 -33.90
CA GLU A 187 24.06 17.31 -32.86
C GLU A 187 22.79 17.82 -33.54
N ASP A 188 21.84 16.90 -33.69
CA ASP A 188 20.53 17.10 -34.31
C ASP A 188 19.48 17.64 -33.33
N ILE A 189 19.85 17.76 -32.06
CA ILE A 189 18.99 18.27 -30.99
C ILE A 189 19.42 19.69 -30.65
N PRO A 190 18.47 20.66 -30.65
CA PRO A 190 18.79 22.04 -30.33
C PRO A 190 19.27 22.19 -28.87
N ALA A 191 19.88 23.33 -28.58
CA ALA A 191 20.18 23.69 -27.21
C ALA A 191 18.88 23.85 -26.41
N VAL A 192 18.92 23.45 -25.14
CA VAL A 192 17.75 23.54 -24.26
C VAL A 192 17.54 24.97 -23.73
N ASP A 193 16.40 25.18 -23.07
CA ASP A 193 16.11 26.41 -22.34
C ASP A 193 17.25 26.75 -21.35
N SER A 194 17.66 28.03 -21.31
CA SER A 194 18.76 28.50 -20.45
C SER A 194 18.48 28.39 -18.95
N SER A 195 17.24 28.06 -18.55
CA SER A 195 16.93 27.68 -17.18
C SER A 195 17.52 26.32 -16.81
N TYR A 196 17.71 25.40 -17.75
CA TYR A 196 18.18 24.03 -17.47
C TYR A 196 19.69 23.96 -17.20
N TYR A 197 20.44 25.03 -17.50
CA TYR A 197 21.86 25.12 -17.22
C TYR A 197 22.24 26.51 -16.69
N LYS A 198 23.09 26.57 -15.66
CA LYS A 198 23.61 27.82 -15.09
C LYS A 198 25.09 27.70 -14.78
N LYS A 199 25.80 28.83 -14.67
CA LYS A 199 27.21 28.85 -14.28
C LYS A 199 27.41 28.62 -12.78
N ASP A 200 26.37 28.87 -11.99
CA ASP A 200 26.39 28.71 -10.54
C ASP A 200 25.60 27.46 -10.12
N LYS A 201 26.09 26.77 -9.09
CA LYS A 201 25.37 25.65 -8.46
C LYS A 201 24.02 26.11 -7.91
N ASN A 202 23.06 25.18 -7.85
CA ASN A 202 21.71 25.37 -7.31
C ASN A 202 20.86 26.42 -8.04
N LYS A 203 21.28 26.90 -9.22
CA LYS A 203 20.54 27.91 -9.99
C LYS A 203 19.85 27.36 -11.23
N SER A 204 20.35 26.25 -11.78
CA SER A 204 19.70 25.58 -12.90
C SER A 204 18.40 24.91 -12.43
N LYS A 205 17.47 24.70 -13.35
CA LYS A 205 16.18 24.06 -13.13
C LYS A 205 15.92 22.99 -14.20
N PRO A 206 16.82 21.99 -14.34
CA PRO A 206 16.65 20.95 -15.33
C PRO A 206 15.41 20.09 -15.03
N PRO A 207 14.80 19.45 -16.04
CA PRO A 207 13.61 18.61 -15.89
C PRO A 207 13.67 17.59 -14.75
N MET A 208 14.79 16.86 -14.62
CA MET A 208 14.98 15.88 -13.56
C MET A 208 14.92 16.54 -12.17
N TRP A 209 15.55 17.70 -12.00
CA TRP A 209 15.43 18.44 -10.74
C TRP A 209 14.00 18.90 -10.51
N GLN A 210 13.32 19.45 -11.53
CA GLN A 210 11.94 19.92 -11.38
C GLN A 210 11.04 18.78 -10.91
N ALA A 211 11.20 17.59 -11.49
CA ALA A 211 10.39 16.44 -11.15
C ALA A 211 10.69 15.84 -9.77
N LEU A 212 11.90 15.99 -9.25
CA LEU A 212 12.26 15.46 -7.92
C LEU A 212 12.03 16.48 -6.79
N PHE A 213 12.32 17.76 -7.05
CA PHE A 213 12.54 18.77 -6.00
C PHE A 213 11.78 20.08 -6.20
N SER A 214 11.05 20.27 -7.30
CA SER A 214 10.30 21.50 -7.50
C SER A 214 9.30 21.70 -6.35
N THR A 215 9.18 22.92 -5.87
CA THR A 215 8.19 23.30 -4.85
C THR A 215 7.47 24.57 -5.29
N ASP A 216 6.36 24.92 -4.64
CA ASP A 216 5.65 26.17 -4.95
C ASP A 216 6.55 27.41 -4.81
N GLY A 217 7.53 27.37 -3.88
CA GLY A 217 8.48 28.46 -3.63
C GLY A 217 9.71 28.47 -4.54
N ASP A 218 10.13 27.29 -5.02
CA ASP A 218 11.22 27.14 -6.00
C ASP A 218 10.74 26.26 -7.16
N SER A 219 9.82 26.82 -7.96
CA SER A 219 9.14 26.03 -8.98
C SER A 219 9.90 25.93 -10.28
N GLY A 220 9.79 24.76 -10.91
CA GLY A 220 10.16 24.52 -12.29
C GLY A 220 9.25 25.27 -13.27
N LYS A 221 9.70 25.37 -14.53
CA LYS A 221 8.87 25.93 -15.59
C LYS A 221 7.72 24.98 -15.93
N ASP A 222 8.03 23.70 -16.05
CA ASP A 222 7.16 22.67 -16.62
C ASP A 222 6.53 21.80 -15.54
N ILE A 223 7.27 21.54 -14.45
CA ILE A 223 6.78 20.79 -13.29
C ILE A 223 6.85 21.70 -12.07
N LYS A 224 5.70 21.96 -11.45
CA LYS A 224 5.57 22.89 -10.32
C LYS A 224 5.81 22.25 -8.96
N VAL A 225 5.40 20.99 -8.81
CA VAL A 225 5.53 20.20 -7.58
C VAL A 225 6.32 18.96 -7.94
N GLY A 226 7.42 18.71 -7.22
CA GLY A 226 8.29 17.56 -7.40
C GLY A 226 7.91 16.40 -6.49
N LEU A 227 8.53 15.24 -6.73
CA LEU A 227 8.29 13.99 -6.03
C LEU A 227 8.50 14.12 -4.52
N LEU A 228 9.49 14.91 -4.08
CA LEU A 228 9.70 15.14 -2.64
C LEU A 228 8.43 15.68 -1.95
N SER A 229 7.77 16.68 -2.53
CA SER A 229 6.51 17.20 -2.00
C SER A 229 5.35 16.23 -2.11
N VAL A 230 5.36 15.36 -3.13
CA VAL A 230 4.38 14.27 -3.23
C VAL A 230 4.57 13.26 -2.08
N LEU A 231 5.81 12.91 -1.76
CA LEU A 231 6.14 12.00 -0.67
C LEU A 231 5.85 12.61 0.71
N GLU A 232 6.06 13.92 0.90
CA GLU A 232 5.61 14.64 2.10
C GLU A 232 4.09 14.52 2.30
N MET A 233 3.30 14.63 1.23
CA MET A 233 1.84 14.43 1.33
C MET A 233 1.46 12.97 1.58
N ALA A 234 2.23 12.01 1.06
CA ALA A 234 2.04 10.60 1.36
C ALA A 234 2.29 10.30 2.84
N GLU A 235 3.34 10.89 3.44
CA GLU A 235 3.64 10.79 4.87
C GLU A 235 2.50 11.36 5.72
N ASP A 236 2.00 12.55 5.40
CA ASP A 236 0.83 13.14 6.10
C ASP A 236 -0.41 12.23 6.00
N MET A 237 -0.66 11.62 4.83
CA MET A 237 -1.74 10.65 4.62
C MET A 237 -1.54 9.37 5.46
N ILE A 238 -0.30 8.88 5.55
CA ILE A 238 0.08 7.71 6.34
C ILE A 238 -0.17 7.95 7.83
N ASP A 239 0.21 9.11 8.36
CA ASP A 239 0.06 9.43 9.78
C ASP A 239 -1.41 9.49 10.24
N ASP A 240 -2.33 9.76 9.32
CA ASP A 240 -3.76 9.91 9.59
C ASP A 240 -4.60 8.63 9.33
N VAL A 241 -3.97 7.51 8.95
CA VAL A 241 -4.68 6.27 8.62
C VAL A 241 -5.23 5.53 9.83
N GLU A 242 -6.44 5.01 9.68
CA GLU A 242 -7.09 4.17 10.66
C GLU A 242 -7.62 2.89 10.01
N VAL A 243 -7.56 1.76 10.71
CA VAL A 243 -8.23 0.54 10.28
C VAL A 243 -9.61 0.52 10.93
N ASP A 244 -10.62 0.96 10.19
CA ASP A 244 -12.01 1.03 10.67
C ASP A 244 -12.54 -0.35 11.05
N HIS A 245 -12.32 -1.36 10.20
CA HIS A 245 -12.90 -2.69 10.42
C HIS A 245 -12.10 -3.80 9.73
N ILE A 246 -11.92 -4.93 10.42
CA ILE A 246 -11.43 -6.17 9.79
C ILE A 246 -12.47 -7.30 9.93
N LYS A 247 -12.85 -7.92 8.81
CA LYS A 247 -13.75 -9.07 8.78
C LYS A 247 -13.01 -10.30 8.27
N LEU A 248 -12.91 -11.35 9.11
CA LEU A 248 -12.37 -12.65 8.72
C LEU A 248 -13.49 -13.58 8.27
N ILE A 249 -13.32 -14.20 7.13
CA ILE A 249 -14.31 -15.08 6.49
C ILE A 249 -13.74 -16.49 6.43
N LEU A 250 -14.23 -17.36 7.31
CA LEU A 250 -13.77 -18.75 7.42
C LEU A 250 -14.82 -19.68 6.80
N ARG A 251 -14.58 -20.13 5.57
CA ARG A 251 -15.47 -21.05 4.84
C ARG A 251 -15.06 -22.52 4.92
N GLY A 252 -13.86 -22.82 5.43
CA GLY A 252 -13.27 -24.16 5.47
C GLY A 252 -13.47 -24.96 6.76
N VAL A 253 -12.91 -26.18 6.78
CA VAL A 253 -12.91 -27.09 7.93
C VAL A 253 -12.14 -26.46 9.09
N ALA A 254 -12.67 -26.59 10.31
CA ALA A 254 -12.05 -26.09 11.52
C ALA A 254 -10.64 -26.70 11.71
N ARG A 255 -9.60 -25.93 11.37
CA ARG A 255 -8.25 -26.18 11.87
C ARG A 255 -8.31 -25.92 13.38
N GLY A 256 -8.27 -26.97 14.20
CA GLY A 256 -8.55 -26.88 15.64
C GLY A 256 -7.75 -25.79 16.37
N GLY A 257 -6.53 -25.47 15.90
CA GLY A 257 -5.72 -24.36 16.43
C GLY A 257 -6.38 -22.99 16.29
N LEU A 258 -7.02 -22.69 15.16
CA LEU A 258 -7.62 -21.37 14.91
C LEU A 258 -8.80 -21.08 15.84
N ALA A 259 -9.58 -22.10 16.21
CA ALA A 259 -10.66 -21.93 17.18
C ALA A 259 -10.13 -21.54 18.57
N ASN A 260 -8.99 -22.11 18.99
CA ASN A 260 -8.35 -21.74 20.25
C ASN A 260 -7.78 -20.32 20.16
N GLU A 261 -7.09 -19.98 19.06
CA GLU A 261 -6.56 -18.63 18.79
C GLU A 261 -7.66 -17.56 18.87
N LEU A 262 -8.81 -17.81 18.23
CA LEU A 262 -9.97 -16.93 18.28
C LEU A 262 -10.60 -16.85 19.68
N TYR A 263 -10.68 -17.97 20.39
CA TYR A 263 -11.19 -18.01 21.76
C TYR A 263 -10.27 -17.32 22.78
N ASP A 264 -9.01 -17.11 22.42
CA ASP A 264 -8.09 -16.35 23.26
C ASP A 264 -8.25 -14.83 23.13
N ILE A 265 -9.08 -14.36 22.21
CA ILE A 265 -9.47 -12.96 22.12
C ILE A 265 -10.57 -12.71 23.18
N PRO A 266 -10.37 -11.78 24.16
CA PRO A 266 -11.27 -11.58 25.29
C PRO A 266 -12.74 -11.40 24.91
N ASP A 267 -13.05 -10.50 23.97
CA ASP A 267 -14.43 -10.25 23.53
C ASP A 267 -15.12 -11.49 22.96
N ILE A 268 -14.38 -12.28 22.17
CA ILE A 268 -14.90 -13.53 21.60
C ILE A 268 -15.13 -14.54 22.73
N ARG A 269 -14.17 -14.66 23.66
CA ARG A 269 -14.27 -15.55 24.83
C ARG A 269 -15.51 -15.23 25.65
N GLU A 270 -15.68 -13.97 26.02
CA GLU A 270 -16.80 -13.50 26.82
C GLU A 270 -18.12 -13.75 26.09
N THR A 271 -18.19 -13.41 24.80
CA THR A 271 -19.37 -13.65 23.96
C THR A 271 -19.73 -15.14 23.93
N ILE A 272 -18.74 -16.02 23.74
CA ILE A 272 -18.97 -17.48 23.72
C ILE A 272 -19.43 -17.98 25.10
N LEU A 273 -18.83 -17.50 26.20
CA LEU A 273 -19.24 -17.87 27.55
C LEU A 273 -20.66 -17.40 27.88
N ASN A 274 -21.04 -16.18 27.47
CA ASN A 274 -22.39 -15.64 27.65
C ASN A 274 -23.43 -16.41 26.82
N LEU A 275 -23.09 -16.77 25.56
CA LEU A 275 -23.95 -17.62 24.74
C LEU A 275 -24.09 -19.03 25.30
N LEU A 276 -23.06 -19.55 25.98
CA LEU A 276 -23.08 -20.87 26.60
C LEU A 276 -23.87 -20.89 27.91
N GLY A 277 -23.70 -19.87 28.75
CA GLY A 277 -24.17 -19.85 30.14
C GLY A 277 -23.52 -20.94 30.98
N THR A 278 -24.28 -21.49 31.92
CA THR A 278 -23.89 -22.56 32.85
C THR A 278 -24.86 -23.74 32.77
N SER A 279 -24.53 -24.86 33.42
CA SER A 279 -25.42 -26.03 33.46
C SER A 279 -26.73 -25.79 34.20
N THR A 280 -26.78 -24.78 35.07
CA THR A 280 -27.96 -24.37 35.86
C THR A 280 -28.66 -23.14 35.33
N ASP A 281 -27.98 -22.33 34.51
CA ASP A 281 -28.50 -21.14 33.85
C ASP A 281 -28.01 -21.11 32.40
N ILE A 282 -28.80 -21.71 31.51
CA ILE A 282 -28.40 -21.95 30.12
C ILE A 282 -28.39 -20.66 29.30
N GLY A 283 -27.29 -20.43 28.58
CA GLY A 283 -27.18 -19.29 27.68
C GLY A 283 -28.06 -19.43 26.43
N GLN A 284 -28.30 -18.31 25.74
CA GLN A 284 -29.15 -18.26 24.55
C GLN A 284 -28.63 -19.10 23.37
N GLY A 285 -27.35 -19.46 23.39
CA GLY A 285 -26.71 -20.33 22.43
C GLY A 285 -26.99 -21.83 22.65
N VAL A 286 -27.66 -22.21 23.75
CA VAL A 286 -27.98 -23.60 24.08
C VAL A 286 -29.47 -23.87 23.88
N ASN A 287 -29.82 -25.03 23.33
CA ASN A 287 -31.20 -25.48 23.22
C ASN A 287 -31.68 -26.03 24.59
N PRO A 288 -32.71 -25.44 25.22
CA PRO A 288 -33.19 -25.85 26.53
C PRO A 288 -33.75 -27.28 26.55
N GLN A 289 -34.33 -27.77 25.46
CA GLN A 289 -34.91 -29.12 25.44
C GLN A 289 -33.85 -30.21 25.29
N THR A 290 -32.67 -29.90 24.76
CA THR A 290 -31.69 -30.93 24.34
C THR A 290 -30.30 -30.73 24.90
N GLY A 291 -29.97 -29.54 25.42
CA GLY A 291 -28.61 -29.15 25.82
C GLY A 291 -27.66 -28.94 24.64
N ASN A 292 -28.14 -29.05 23.40
CA ASN A 292 -27.31 -28.90 22.20
C ASN A 292 -27.05 -27.43 21.88
N ILE A 293 -25.84 -27.13 21.39
CA ILE A 293 -25.48 -25.79 20.90
C ILE A 293 -26.26 -25.48 19.62
N ARG A 294 -26.86 -24.29 19.56
CA ARG A 294 -27.62 -23.74 18.43
C ARG A 294 -26.68 -23.17 17.36
N ASP A 295 -25.78 -24.01 16.87
CA ASP A 295 -24.66 -23.65 15.99
C ASP A 295 -25.06 -22.84 14.74
N SER A 296 -26.17 -23.18 14.09
CA SER A 296 -26.70 -22.43 12.93
C SER A 296 -27.11 -21.00 13.28
N GLN A 297 -27.78 -20.80 14.42
CA GLN A 297 -28.23 -19.47 14.85
C GLN A 297 -27.03 -18.61 15.24
N ILE A 298 -26.07 -19.20 15.94
CA ILE A 298 -24.85 -18.51 16.38
C ILE A 298 -23.96 -18.15 15.18
N ALA A 299 -23.80 -19.04 14.20
CA ALA A 299 -23.06 -18.72 12.97
C ALA A 299 -23.65 -17.50 12.26
N ARG A 300 -24.99 -17.39 12.22
CA ARG A 300 -25.68 -16.22 11.68
C ARG A 300 -25.45 -14.95 12.53
N LEU A 301 -25.42 -15.08 13.86
CA LEU A 301 -25.09 -13.94 14.74
C LEU A 301 -23.69 -13.40 14.44
N PHE A 302 -22.68 -14.27 14.34
CA PHE A 302 -21.32 -13.87 13.98
C PHE A 302 -21.28 -13.15 12.63
N LYS A 303 -21.92 -13.74 11.61
CA LYS A 303 -21.93 -13.20 10.26
C LYS A 303 -22.58 -11.81 10.13
N ASP A 304 -23.73 -11.63 10.77
CA ASP A 304 -24.63 -10.50 10.48
C ASP A 304 -24.65 -9.44 11.58
N ARG A 305 -24.24 -9.76 12.81
CA ARG A 305 -24.57 -8.92 14.00
C ARG A 305 -23.46 -8.71 15.01
N LEU A 306 -22.44 -9.57 15.05
CA LEU A 306 -21.36 -9.43 16.02
C LEU A 306 -20.17 -8.71 15.41
N SER A 307 -19.88 -7.56 16.01
CA SER A 307 -18.64 -6.82 15.85
C SER A 307 -18.04 -6.57 17.22
N PHE A 308 -16.73 -6.54 17.27
CA PHE A 308 -15.92 -6.42 18.48
C PHE A 308 -14.99 -5.21 18.33
N ILE A 309 -14.48 -4.70 19.45
CA ILE A 309 -13.60 -3.51 19.47
C ILE A 309 -12.23 -3.96 19.95
N ALA A 310 -11.15 -3.49 19.31
CA ALA A 310 -9.82 -3.75 19.83
C ALA A 310 -9.46 -2.68 20.88
N GLU A 311 -9.46 -3.05 22.15
CA GLU A 311 -9.30 -2.10 23.26
C GLU A 311 -7.85 -1.60 23.35
N SER A 312 -6.88 -2.49 23.08
CA SER A 312 -5.45 -2.22 23.25
C SER A 312 -4.62 -2.45 21.97
N PRO A 313 -3.43 -1.82 21.85
CA PRO A 313 -2.49 -2.14 20.77
C PRO A 313 -2.05 -3.61 20.77
N ALA A 314 -1.90 -4.22 21.95
CA ALA A 314 -1.52 -5.64 22.08
C ALA A 314 -2.63 -6.56 21.52
N GLU A 315 -3.89 -6.24 21.81
CA GLU A 315 -5.04 -6.94 21.24
C GLU A 315 -5.16 -6.71 19.74
N SER A 316 -5.00 -5.47 19.26
CA SER A 316 -4.98 -5.17 17.84
C SER A 316 -3.93 -5.99 17.10
N LYS A 317 -2.72 -6.13 17.66
CA LYS A 317 -1.68 -7.00 17.11
C LYS A 317 -2.12 -8.46 17.08
N LYS A 318 -2.68 -8.97 18.18
CA LYS A 318 -3.20 -10.33 18.26
C LYS A 318 -4.28 -10.59 17.20
N ILE A 319 -5.18 -9.65 16.97
CA ILE A 319 -6.22 -9.77 15.94
C ILE A 319 -5.59 -9.87 14.55
N LYS A 320 -4.60 -9.02 14.23
CA LYS A 320 -3.86 -9.10 12.95
C LYS A 320 -3.22 -10.48 12.77
N ASP A 321 -2.52 -10.97 13.80
CA ASP A 321 -1.83 -12.27 13.79
C ASP A 321 -2.84 -13.44 13.59
N VAL A 322 -3.97 -13.42 14.29
CA VAL A 322 -5.00 -14.47 14.16
C VAL A 322 -5.62 -14.45 12.77
N TYR A 323 -5.94 -13.26 12.27
CA TYR A 323 -6.58 -13.06 10.98
C TYR A 323 -5.61 -13.27 9.81
N GLY A 324 -4.32 -13.46 10.06
CA GLY A 324 -3.29 -13.63 9.02
C GLY A 324 -3.19 -12.41 8.10
N VAL A 325 -3.65 -11.25 8.58
CA VAL A 325 -3.49 -10.02 7.81
C VAL A 325 -2.08 -9.56 8.08
N ASP A 326 -1.32 -9.37 7.00
CA ASP A 326 0.10 -9.11 7.06
C ASP A 326 0.42 -8.10 8.17
N LYS A 327 1.48 -8.36 8.95
CA LYS A 327 1.87 -7.51 10.09
C LYS A 327 2.09 -6.05 9.68
N GLU A 328 2.19 -5.85 8.38
CA GLU A 328 2.34 -4.61 7.67
C GLU A 328 1.06 -3.78 7.59
N LEU A 329 -0.14 -4.18 8.03
CA LEU A 329 -1.28 -3.24 7.96
C LEU A 329 -1.05 -1.98 8.81
N LEU A 330 -1.12 -0.80 8.19
CA LEU A 330 -0.94 0.48 8.86
C LEU A 330 -2.21 0.92 9.61
N GLY A 331 -2.04 1.37 10.85
CA GLY A 331 -3.10 1.91 11.71
C GLY A 331 -3.60 0.97 12.81
N LYS A 332 -4.23 1.56 13.84
CA LYS A 332 -4.92 0.82 14.92
C LYS A 332 -6.25 0.28 14.41
N ILE A 333 -6.56 -0.98 14.74
CA ILE A 333 -7.87 -1.59 14.47
C ILE A 333 -8.90 -0.98 15.42
N LYS A 334 -9.99 -0.42 14.87
CA LYS A 334 -11.15 0.05 15.66
C LYS A 334 -12.14 -1.08 15.92
N GLY A 335 -12.45 -1.86 14.88
CA GLY A 335 -13.41 -2.95 14.98
C GLY A 335 -13.00 -4.20 14.21
N TYR A 336 -13.56 -5.34 14.61
CA TYR A 336 -13.42 -6.58 13.87
C TYR A 336 -14.68 -7.45 13.94
N SER A 337 -14.86 -8.33 12.96
CA SER A 337 -15.96 -9.30 12.96
C SER A 337 -15.54 -10.62 12.32
N LEU A 338 -16.39 -11.63 12.51
CA LEU A 338 -16.17 -13.01 12.11
C LEU A 338 -17.33 -13.52 11.26
N ASP A 339 -17.04 -14.05 10.08
CA ASP A 339 -18.01 -14.76 9.24
C ASP A 339 -17.59 -16.23 9.18
N ILE A 340 -18.15 -17.02 10.10
CA ILE A 340 -17.66 -18.36 10.41
C ILE A 340 -18.72 -19.43 10.15
N THR A 341 -18.27 -20.60 9.69
CA THR A 341 -19.17 -21.75 9.50
C THR A 341 -19.69 -22.28 10.84
N ARG A 342 -20.79 -23.06 10.76
CA ARG A 342 -21.30 -23.86 11.88
C ARG A 342 -20.24 -24.76 12.51
N GLY A 343 -19.35 -25.33 11.68
CA GLY A 343 -18.26 -26.19 12.15
C GLY A 343 -17.24 -25.42 13.01
N MET A 344 -16.96 -24.16 12.64
CA MET A 344 -16.09 -23.28 13.42
C MET A 344 -16.77 -22.88 14.74
N VAL A 345 -18.06 -22.53 14.72
CA VAL A 345 -18.84 -22.29 15.95
C VAL A 345 -18.73 -23.48 16.90
N LYS A 346 -18.99 -24.69 16.43
CA LYS A 346 -18.83 -25.92 17.24
C LYS A 346 -17.41 -26.07 17.81
N SER A 347 -16.39 -25.56 17.13
CA SER A 347 -15.00 -25.66 17.56
C SER A 347 -14.66 -24.59 18.60
N LEU A 348 -15.16 -23.36 18.45
CA LEU A 348 -15.10 -22.30 19.47
C LEU A 348 -15.74 -22.76 20.78
N PHE A 349 -16.94 -23.37 20.71
CA PHE A 349 -17.58 -23.89 21.91
C PHE A 349 -16.76 -25.01 22.56
N VAL A 350 -16.13 -25.90 21.77
CA VAL A 350 -15.24 -26.95 22.30
C VAL A 350 -14.00 -26.37 22.99
N ALA A 351 -13.45 -25.27 22.49
CA ALA A 351 -12.31 -24.57 23.10
C ALA A 351 -12.60 -24.11 24.54
N THR A 352 -13.87 -23.93 24.92
CA THR A 352 -14.25 -23.61 26.32
C THR A 352 -13.96 -24.73 27.31
N GLY A 353 -13.82 -25.98 26.86
CA GLY A 353 -13.74 -27.18 27.72
C GLY A 353 -15.06 -27.60 28.38
N LYS A 354 -16.08 -26.73 28.37
CA LYS A 354 -17.38 -26.91 29.05
C LYS A 354 -18.41 -27.72 28.25
N VAL A 355 -18.11 -28.06 27.00
CA VAL A 355 -19.01 -28.81 26.12
C VAL A 355 -18.44 -30.16 25.72
N GLY A 356 -19.32 -31.11 25.40
CA GLY A 356 -18.98 -32.44 24.90
C GLY A 356 -19.43 -32.63 23.44
N ARG A 357 -18.87 -33.65 22.79
CA ARG A 357 -19.34 -34.16 21.49
C ARG A 357 -19.72 -35.63 21.62
N ARG A 358 -20.84 -36.03 21.01
CA ARG A 358 -21.24 -37.46 20.95
C ARG A 358 -20.53 -38.20 19.84
N SER A 359 -20.12 -37.49 18.79
CA SER A 359 -19.32 -38.01 17.68
C SER A 359 -18.56 -36.85 17.02
N PRO A 360 -17.52 -37.12 16.20
CA PRO A 360 -16.71 -36.08 15.57
C PRO A 360 -17.52 -35.05 14.76
N LYS A 361 -18.57 -35.51 14.06
CA LYS A 361 -19.48 -34.69 13.24
C LYS A 361 -20.80 -34.35 13.95
N GLY A 362 -21.00 -34.87 15.16
CA GLY A 362 -22.25 -34.78 15.90
C GLY A 362 -22.59 -33.39 16.43
N PRO A 363 -23.73 -33.25 17.13
CA PRO A 363 -24.03 -32.06 17.89
C PRO A 363 -23.04 -31.90 19.05
N VAL A 364 -22.74 -30.64 19.37
CA VAL A 364 -22.02 -30.24 20.58
C VAL A 364 -23.07 -29.98 21.66
N TYR A 365 -22.84 -30.45 22.88
CA TYR A 365 -23.77 -30.31 23.99
C TYR A 365 -23.08 -29.77 25.25
N LEU A 366 -23.80 -29.03 26.08
CA LEU A 366 -23.31 -28.52 27.36
C LEU A 366 -23.11 -29.68 28.36
N LYS A 367 -21.89 -29.84 28.92
CA LYS A 367 -21.61 -30.88 29.91
C LYS A 367 -22.37 -30.59 31.20
N GLY A 368 -22.85 -31.64 31.87
CA GLY A 368 -23.58 -31.53 33.13
C GLY A 368 -25.01 -30.98 33.01
N TYR A 369 -25.46 -30.64 31.79
CA TYR A 369 -26.84 -30.24 31.57
C TYR A 369 -27.78 -31.46 31.53
N THR A 370 -28.81 -31.43 32.36
CA THR A 370 -29.89 -32.43 32.34
C THR A 370 -31.12 -31.77 31.73
N PRO A 371 -31.58 -32.21 30.55
CA PRO A 371 -32.80 -31.68 29.95
C PRO A 371 -33.98 -31.83 30.92
N PRO A 372 -34.93 -30.87 30.94
CA PRO A 372 -36.17 -31.04 31.67
C PRO A 372 -36.78 -32.36 31.25
N SER A 373 -37.08 -33.25 32.20
CA SER A 373 -37.82 -34.47 31.89
C SER A 373 -39.09 -34.04 31.20
N GLU A 374 -39.27 -34.42 29.93
CA GLU A 374 -40.59 -34.29 29.32
C GLU A 374 -41.54 -35.01 30.28
N LYS A 375 -42.45 -34.25 30.92
CA LYS A 375 -43.66 -34.87 31.46
C LYS A 375 -44.26 -35.56 30.26
N LYS A 376 -44.02 -36.86 30.13
CA LYS A 376 -44.65 -37.68 29.10
C LYS A 376 -46.12 -37.39 29.26
N LYS A 377 -46.70 -36.55 28.40
CA LYS A 377 -48.14 -36.54 28.22
C LYS A 377 -48.42 -38.00 27.94
N LYS A 378 -49.15 -38.68 28.84
CA LYS A 378 -49.63 -40.03 28.59
C LYS A 378 -50.15 -39.97 27.17
N LYS A 379 -49.49 -40.67 26.23
CA LYS A 379 -50.08 -40.86 24.92
C LYS A 379 -51.41 -41.53 25.24
N GLU A 380 -52.53 -40.81 25.07
CA GLU A 380 -53.79 -41.48 24.88
C GLU A 380 -53.53 -42.47 23.76
N VAL A 381 -53.59 -43.74 24.11
CA VAL A 381 -53.53 -44.82 23.14
C VAL A 381 -54.69 -44.53 22.21
N LYS A 382 -54.41 -43.99 21.02
CA LYS A 382 -55.40 -43.93 19.96
C LYS A 382 -55.91 -45.36 19.82
N LYS A 383 -57.24 -45.50 19.85
CA LYS A 383 -58.02 -46.74 19.74
C LYS A 383 -57.21 -47.87 19.08
N SER A 384 -57.17 -49.04 19.72
CA SER A 384 -56.47 -50.19 19.15
C SER A 384 -57.00 -50.44 17.72
N TRP A 385 -56.20 -51.02 16.82
CA TRP A 385 -56.66 -51.28 15.45
C TRP A 385 -57.97 -52.09 15.39
N LYS A 386 -58.26 -52.90 16.42
CA LYS A 386 -59.56 -53.59 16.57
C LYS A 386 -60.73 -52.62 16.77
N GLU A 387 -60.54 -51.54 17.52
CA GLU A 387 -61.57 -50.51 17.77
C GLU A 387 -61.77 -49.56 16.58
N MET A 388 -60.85 -49.57 15.60
CA MET A 388 -60.99 -48.83 14.33
C MET A 388 -61.71 -49.64 13.23
N LEU A 389 -61.87 -50.96 13.40
CA LEU A 389 -62.49 -51.86 12.40
C LEU A 389 -63.98 -52.16 12.66
N VAL A 390 -64.52 -51.69 13.80
CA VAL A 390 -65.93 -51.90 14.21
C VAL A 390 -66.69 -50.56 14.28
N SER A 391 -66.10 -49.49 13.75
CA SER A 391 -66.76 -48.21 13.47
C SER A 391 -66.78 -47.98 11.97
#